data_AF-A0A7V9D023-F1
#
_entry.id   AF-A0A7V9D023-F1
#
_cell.length_a   1.000
_cell.length_b   1.000
_cell.length_c   1.000
_cell.angle_alpha   90.00
_cell.angle_beta   90.00
_cell.angle_gamma   90.00
#
_symmetry.space_group_name_H-M   'P 1'
#
loop_
_entity.id
_entity.type
_entity.pdbx_description
1 polymer ?
#
loop_
_entity_poly.entity_id
_entity_poly.type
_entity_poly.pdbx_seq_one_letter_code
_entity_poly.pdbx_strand_id
1 'polypeptide(L)'
;MQEIVREGDLQRGVADRCTDGNTVQDQRLHDVPLRVAEAPVGVQVLKVSARSQPSMLAGAIAGVLRSGDIAQLQAIGAGAVNQAVKAIATARMYLESDDIDLMCVPSFTQVELEGEQRTAISIRVEQF
;
A
#
# COMPACT_ATOMS: atom_id res chain seq x y z
N MET A 1 -37.67 -14.04 -8.46
CA MET A 1 -37.62 -13.28 -9.73
C MET A 1 -36.30 -12.54 -9.78
N GLN A 2 -35.27 -13.17 -10.36
CA GLN A 2 -34.09 -12.50 -10.94
C GLN A 2 -33.65 -13.38 -12.11
N GLU A 3 -33.45 -12.75 -13.25
CA GLU A 3 -33.41 -13.34 -14.59
C GLU A 3 -31.98 -13.75 -14.97
N ILE A 4 -31.90 -14.88 -15.68
CA ILE A 4 -30.71 -15.64 -16.03
C ILE A 4 -30.20 -15.16 -17.40
N VAL A 5 -28.89 -14.92 -17.52
CA VAL A 5 -28.17 -14.62 -18.76
C VAL A 5 -28.39 -15.72 -19.80
N ARG A 6 -28.70 -15.35 -21.05
CA ARG A 6 -28.66 -16.26 -22.21
C ARG A 6 -27.59 -15.82 -23.20
N GLU A 7 -26.58 -16.66 -23.37
CA GLU A 7 -25.73 -16.72 -24.56
C GLU A 7 -26.55 -17.24 -25.75
N GLY A 8 -26.31 -16.67 -26.92
CA GLY A 8 -26.76 -17.23 -28.19
C GLY A 8 -27.33 -16.18 -29.12
N ASP A 9 -26.46 -15.52 -29.88
CA ASP A 9 -26.75 -15.15 -31.26
C ASP A 9 -25.45 -15.01 -32.05
N LEU A 10 -25.05 -16.15 -32.62
CA LEU A 10 -24.00 -16.26 -33.62
C LEU A 10 -24.54 -15.82 -34.99
N GLN A 11 -23.80 -14.90 -35.60
CA GLN A 11 -23.47 -14.79 -37.03
C GLN A 11 -24.52 -14.24 -38.02
N ARG A 12 -24.11 -13.20 -38.76
CA ARG A 12 -23.92 -13.24 -40.23
C ARG A 12 -23.29 -11.94 -40.75
N GLY A 13 -22.26 -12.06 -41.60
CA GLY A 13 -21.71 -10.95 -42.37
C GLY A 13 -20.31 -11.22 -42.92
N VAL A 14 -20.23 -12.02 -43.98
CA VAL A 14 -19.01 -12.38 -44.74
C VAL A 14 -18.73 -11.32 -45.83
N ALA A 15 -17.46 -10.94 -46.03
CA ALA A 15 -16.77 -10.65 -47.31
C ALA A 15 -15.51 -9.81 -47.02
N ASP A 16 -14.32 -10.42 -47.00
CA ASP A 16 -13.41 -10.56 -48.14
C ASP A 16 -12.70 -9.26 -48.54
N ARG A 17 -11.37 -9.25 -48.36
CA ARG A 17 -10.37 -8.72 -49.29
C ARG A 17 -8.98 -8.90 -48.67
N CYS A 18 -8.31 -9.99 -49.06
CA CYS A 18 -6.85 -10.03 -49.11
C CYS A 18 -6.35 -8.90 -50.04
N THR A 19 -5.38 -8.10 -49.61
CA THR A 19 -4.09 -7.91 -50.30
C THR A 19 -3.09 -7.14 -49.44
N ASP A 20 -1.85 -7.58 -49.58
CA ASP A 20 -0.61 -7.19 -48.93
C ASP A 20 -0.27 -5.69 -48.93
N GLY A 21 0.54 -5.28 -47.95
CA GLY A 21 1.29 -4.03 -48.07
C GLY A 21 1.67 -3.35 -46.76
N ASN A 22 2.67 -3.90 -46.08
CA ASN A 22 3.65 -3.20 -45.24
C ASN A 22 3.40 -1.70 -44.93
N THR A 23 3.04 -1.36 -43.69
CA THR A 23 3.51 -0.13 -43.03
C THR A 23 3.63 -0.39 -41.53
N VAL A 24 4.88 -0.59 -41.13
CA VAL A 24 5.36 -0.63 -39.76
C VAL A 24 5.16 0.75 -39.14
N GLN A 25 4.24 0.92 -38.17
CA GLN A 25 4.28 1.98 -37.15
C GLN A 25 3.57 1.51 -35.87
N ASP A 26 4.18 0.54 -35.18
CA ASP A 26 3.99 0.40 -33.73
C ASP A 26 4.70 1.57 -33.06
N GLN A 27 4.00 2.70 -32.97
CA GLN A 27 4.51 3.92 -32.38
C GLN A 27 3.44 4.48 -31.43
N ARG A 28 3.49 4.00 -30.19
CA ARG A 28 3.37 4.81 -28.96
C ARG A 28 3.51 3.92 -27.72
N LEU A 29 4.73 3.40 -27.54
CA LEU A 29 5.29 3.18 -26.21
C LEU A 29 5.39 4.57 -25.56
N HIS A 30 4.36 5.00 -24.86
CA HIS A 30 4.40 6.25 -24.11
C HIS A 30 5.37 6.06 -22.96
N ASP A 31 6.45 6.82 -22.98
CA ASP A 31 7.48 6.89 -21.96
C ASP A 31 6.85 6.96 -20.56
N VAL A 32 6.86 5.85 -19.82
CA VAL A 32 6.66 5.88 -18.37
C VAL A 32 7.99 6.41 -17.82
N PRO A 33 8.08 7.63 -17.29
CA PRO A 33 9.33 8.13 -16.76
C PRO A 33 9.73 7.24 -15.58
N LEU A 34 10.75 6.42 -15.80
CA LEU A 34 11.38 5.61 -14.76
C LEU A 34 12.15 6.54 -13.83
N ARG A 35 11.62 6.67 -12.63
CA ARG A 35 12.26 7.08 -11.37
C ARG A 35 12.76 8.53 -11.34
N VAL A 36 11.93 9.38 -10.74
CA VAL A 36 12.43 10.55 -10.03
C VAL A 36 13.33 10.04 -8.91
N ALA A 37 14.58 10.51 -8.87
CA ALA A 37 15.45 10.31 -7.72
C ALA A 37 14.87 11.11 -6.54
N GLU A 38 13.93 10.49 -5.81
CA GLU A 38 13.40 11.03 -4.58
C GLU A 38 14.52 11.07 -3.53
N ALA A 39 14.56 12.15 -2.74
CA ALA A 39 15.47 12.28 -1.59
C ALA A 39 15.36 11.03 -0.70
N PRO A 40 16.41 10.65 0.05
CA PRO A 40 16.36 9.45 0.89
C PRO A 40 15.20 9.59 1.87
N VAL A 41 14.14 8.81 1.64
CA VAL A 41 12.98 8.76 2.52
C VAL A 41 13.43 8.14 3.84
N GLY A 42 13.35 8.91 4.92
CA GLY A 42 13.69 8.42 6.25
C GLY A 42 12.70 7.34 6.68
N VAL A 43 13.19 6.29 7.34
CA VAL A 43 12.34 5.25 7.92
C VAL A 43 12.45 5.33 9.44
N GLN A 44 11.33 5.63 10.11
CA GLN A 44 11.24 5.57 11.57
C GLN A 44 10.59 4.26 12.02
N VAL A 45 11.34 3.47 12.78
CA VAL A 45 10.84 2.21 13.36
C VAL A 45 10.14 2.49 14.69
N LEU A 46 8.86 2.11 14.77
CA LEU A 46 8.03 2.24 15.96
C LEU A 46 7.76 0.85 16.55
N LYS A 47 8.37 0.53 17.69
CA LYS A 47 8.13 -0.73 18.39
C LYS A 47 6.82 -0.68 19.17
N VAL A 48 5.94 -1.64 18.90
CA VAL A 48 4.59 -1.69 19.48
C VAL A 48 4.47 -2.86 20.44
N SER A 49 3.82 -2.61 21.57
CA SER A 49 3.48 -3.61 22.57
C SER A 49 1.98 -3.62 22.85
N ALA A 50 1.47 -4.63 23.54
CA ALA A 50 0.06 -4.66 23.95
C ALA A 50 -0.34 -3.48 24.86
N ARG A 51 0.63 -2.86 25.56
CA ARG A 51 0.42 -1.70 26.44
C ARG A 51 0.60 -0.35 25.74
N SER A 52 0.98 -0.35 24.46
CA SER A 52 1.14 0.87 23.67
C SER A 52 -0.21 1.60 23.56
N GLN A 53 -0.20 2.91 23.81
CA GLN A 53 -1.40 3.74 23.70
C GLN A 53 -1.60 4.17 22.25
N PRO A 54 -2.74 3.84 21.61
CA PRO A 54 -2.97 4.16 20.20
C PRO A 54 -2.85 5.64 19.87
N SER A 55 -3.30 6.54 20.75
CA SER A 55 -3.22 8.00 20.56
C SER A 55 -1.77 8.50 20.49
N MET A 56 -0.89 8.00 21.37
CA MET A 56 0.53 8.36 21.34
C MET A 56 1.22 7.85 20.07
N LEU A 57 0.94 6.61 19.67
CA LEU A 57 1.49 6.07 18.41
C LEU A 57 0.96 6.84 17.20
N ALA A 58 -0.33 7.20 17.20
CA ALA A 58 -0.94 7.97 16.13
C ALA A 58 -0.26 9.32 15.93
N GLY A 59 0.06 10.03 17.01
CA GLY A 59 0.82 11.28 16.94
C GLY A 59 2.22 11.09 16.35
N ALA A 60 2.92 10.01 16.74
CA ALA A 60 4.23 9.68 16.17
C ALA A 60 4.15 9.37 14.67
N ILE A 61 3.17 8.55 14.26
CA ILE A 61 2.93 8.23 12.84
C ILE A 61 2.62 9.50 12.05
N ALA A 62 1.71 10.35 12.55
CA ALA A 62 1.36 11.59 11.88
C ALA A 62 2.56 12.54 11.73
N GLY A 63 3.42 12.64 12.75
CA GLY A 63 4.64 13.43 12.67
C GLY A 63 5.64 12.93 11.63
N VAL A 64 5.81 11.61 11.54
CA VAL A 64 6.65 10.95 10.54
C VAL A 64 6.11 11.22 9.14
N LEU A 65 4.81 10.97 8.93
CA LEU A 65 4.18 11.19 7.64
C LEU A 65 4.24 12.66 7.22
N ARG A 66 3.97 13.62 8.10
CA ARG A 66 4.14 15.06 7.78
C ARG A 66 5.54 15.45 7.32
N SER A 67 6.55 14.68 7.69
CA SER A 67 7.95 14.91 7.29
C SER A 67 8.27 14.31 5.90
N GLY A 68 7.33 13.59 5.28
CA GLY A 68 7.56 12.81 4.07
C GLY A 68 8.26 11.47 4.31
N ASP A 69 8.43 11.08 5.57
CA ASP A 69 9.11 9.86 5.98
C ASP A 69 8.14 8.69 6.12
N ILE A 70 8.69 7.49 6.22
CA ILE A 70 7.95 6.23 6.38
C ILE A 70 7.93 5.81 7.84
N ALA A 71 6.75 5.53 8.36
CA ALA A 71 6.58 4.91 9.67
C ALA A 71 6.54 3.39 9.53
N GLN A 72 7.46 2.68 10.19
CA GLN A 72 7.52 1.22 10.20
C GLN A 72 7.17 0.69 11.58
N LEU A 73 5.93 0.21 11.76
CA LEU A 73 5.48 -0.35 13.03
C LEU A 73 5.89 -1.81 13.14
N GLN A 74 6.62 -2.17 14.20
CA GLN A 74 6.99 -3.55 14.51
C GLN A 74 6.24 -4.05 15.73
N ALA A 75 5.45 -5.10 15.57
CA ALA A 75 4.55 -5.60 16.61
C ALA A 75 4.69 -7.13 16.78
N ILE A 76 4.85 -7.57 18.03
CA ILE A 76 4.89 -9.00 18.39
C ILE A 76 3.62 -9.37 19.15
N GLY A 77 2.89 -10.35 18.63
CA GLY A 77 1.67 -10.88 19.25
C GLY A 77 0.42 -10.06 18.98
N ALA A 78 -0.75 -10.70 19.14
CA ALA A 78 -2.05 -10.15 18.77
C ALA A 78 -2.38 -8.82 19.45
N GLY A 79 -2.01 -8.66 20.73
CA GLY A 79 -2.24 -7.43 21.48
C GLY A 79 -1.49 -6.23 20.88
N ALA A 80 -0.21 -6.40 20.53
CA ALA A 80 0.58 -5.33 19.93
C ALA A 80 0.08 -4.98 18.52
N VAL A 81 -0.28 -5.99 17.71
CA VAL A 81 -0.84 -5.78 16.37
C VAL A 81 -2.15 -4.99 16.44
N ASN A 82 -3.03 -5.32 17.38
CA ASN A 82 -4.27 -4.57 17.58
C ASN A 82 -4.01 -3.09 17.92
N GLN A 83 -3.02 -2.80 18.77
CA GLN A 83 -2.65 -1.41 19.07
C GLN A 83 -2.05 -0.69 17.86
N ALA A 84 -1.25 -1.38 17.04
CA ALA A 84 -0.69 -0.83 15.81
C ALA A 84 -1.80 -0.42 14.83
N VAL A 85 -2.77 -1.31 14.58
CA VAL A 85 -3.88 -1.04 13.66
C VAL A 85 -4.77 0.10 14.18
N LYS A 86 -5.09 0.12 15.48
CA LYS A 86 -5.83 1.23 16.10
C LYS A 86 -5.11 2.58 15.97
N ALA A 87 -3.78 2.56 16.14
CA ALA A 87 -2.97 3.75 15.98
C ALA A 87 -2.98 4.26 14.54
N ILE A 88 -2.87 3.37 13.54
CA ILE A 88 -2.95 3.73 12.11
C ILE A 88 -4.29 4.37 11.79
N ALA A 89 -5.40 3.77 12.23
CA ALA A 89 -6.73 4.33 12.03
C ALA A 89 -6.89 5.71 12.69
N THR A 90 -6.32 5.90 13.87
CA THR A 90 -6.32 7.19 14.58
C THR A 90 -5.41 8.22 13.89
N ALA A 91 -4.26 7.79 13.37
CA ALA A 91 -3.34 8.65 12.64
C ALA A 91 -3.99 9.23 11.38
N ARG A 92 -4.76 8.41 10.64
CA ARG A 92 -5.53 8.89 9.48
C ARG A 92 -6.45 10.05 9.86
N MET A 93 -7.20 9.94 10.96
CA MET A 93 -8.04 11.05 11.46
C MET A 93 -7.23 12.31 11.82
N TYR A 94 -6.01 12.15 12.37
CA TYR A 94 -5.14 13.28 12.71
C TYR A 94 -4.55 13.99 11.49
N LEU A 95 -4.50 13.31 10.35
CA LEU A 95 -3.92 13.81 9.10
C LEU A 95 -4.97 14.40 8.15
N GLU A 96 -6.27 14.22 8.43
CA GLU A 96 -7.36 14.83 7.66
C GLU A 96 -7.21 16.35 7.55
N SER A 97 -6.74 17.02 8.61
CA SER A 97 -6.52 18.48 8.60
C SER A 97 -5.37 18.94 7.70
N ASP A 98 -4.46 18.02 7.38
CA ASP A 98 -3.27 18.29 6.57
C ASP A 98 -3.47 17.86 5.11
N ASP A 99 -4.65 17.34 4.75
CA ASP A 99 -4.96 16.74 3.44
C ASP A 99 -4.00 15.59 3.08
N ILE A 100 -3.50 14.88 4.10
CA ILE A 100 -2.60 13.73 3.96
C ILE A 100 -3.43 12.46 4.18
N ASP A 101 -3.43 11.57 3.19
CA ASP A 101 -3.90 10.19 3.37
C ASP A 101 -2.71 9.22 3.49
N LEU A 102 -2.97 8.04 4.02
CA LEU A 102 -1.97 7.00 4.23
C LEU A 102 -2.38 5.66 3.64
N MET A 103 -1.38 4.88 3.24
CA MET A 103 -1.52 3.46 2.96
C MET A 103 -0.70 2.64 3.94
N CYS A 104 -1.12 1.39 4.18
CA CYS A 104 -0.39 0.46 5.03
C CYS A 104 -0.09 -0.85 4.30
N VAL A 105 1.18 -1.26 4.37
CA VAL A 105 1.68 -2.50 3.75
C VAL A 105 2.19 -3.44 4.86
N PRO A 106 1.39 -4.44 5.26
CA PRO A 106 1.80 -5.42 6.26
C PRO A 106 2.77 -6.45 5.68
N SER A 107 3.70 -6.92 6.50
CA SER A 107 4.72 -7.91 6.17
C SER A 107 5.15 -8.68 7.43
N PHE A 108 5.74 -9.87 7.25
CA PHE A 108 6.44 -10.55 8.34
C PHE A 108 7.89 -10.07 8.41
N THR A 109 8.44 -9.98 9.61
CA THR A 109 9.86 -9.72 9.84
C THR A 109 10.35 -10.54 11.02
N GLN A 110 11.66 -10.78 11.07
CA GLN A 110 12.32 -11.27 12.28
C GLN A 110 12.79 -10.08 13.11
N VAL A 111 12.60 -10.15 14.43
CA VAL A 111 13.11 -9.17 15.38
C VAL A 111 13.76 -9.90 16.54
N GLU A 112 14.84 -9.33 17.06
CA GLU A 112 15.49 -9.83 18.26
C GLU A 112 14.80 -9.24 19.51
N LEU A 113 14.36 -10.12 20.41
CA LEU A 113 13.81 -9.74 21.70
C LEU A 113 14.41 -10.66 22.76
N GLU A 114 15.08 -10.09 23.77
CA GLU A 114 15.71 -10.85 24.87
C GLU A 114 16.73 -11.91 24.40
N GLY A 115 17.42 -11.64 23.28
CA GLY A 115 18.39 -12.56 22.69
C GLY A 115 17.78 -13.69 21.86
N GLU A 116 16.44 -13.74 21.74
CA GLU A 116 15.73 -14.68 20.88
C GLU A 116 15.21 -14.00 19.61
N GLN A 117 15.34 -14.69 18.48
CA GLN A 117 14.69 -14.29 17.23
C GLN A 117 13.20 -14.64 17.30
N ARG A 118 12.34 -13.65 17.08
CA ARG A 118 10.89 -13.82 17.06
C ARG A 118 10.29 -13.26 15.77
N THR A 119 9.33 -14.00 15.24
CA THR A 119 8.51 -13.52 14.12
C THR A 119 7.60 -12.40 14.60
N ALA A 120 7.69 -11.25 13.96
CA ALA A 120 6.85 -10.08 14.19
C ALA A 120 6.07 -9.71 12.91
N ILE A 121 5.02 -8.93 13.09
CA ILE A 121 4.38 -8.19 12.00
C ILE A 121 5.07 -6.83 11.89
N SER A 122 5.47 -6.48 10.68
CA SER A 122 5.94 -5.16 10.30
C SER A 122 4.91 -4.50 9.41
N ILE A 123 4.38 -3.35 9.81
CA ILE A 123 3.45 -2.55 9.00
C ILE A 123 4.18 -1.30 8.54
N ARG A 124 4.49 -1.24 7.25
CA ARG A 124 4.97 -0.01 6.60
C ARG A 124 3.77 0.92 6.41
N VAL A 125 3.92 2.18 6.80
CA VAL A 125 2.91 3.22 6.64
C VAL A 125 3.58 4.40 5.96
N GLU A 126 2.99 4.83 4.85
CA GLU A 126 3.49 5.91 4.01
C GLU A 126 2.32 6.70 3.42
N GLN A 127 2.60 7.92 2.94
CA GLN A 127 1.58 8.75 2.30
C GLN A 127 1.08 8.09 1.01
N PHE A 128 -0.19 8.31 0.67
CA PHE A 128 -0.82 7.84 -0.57
C PHE A 128 -0.95 8.96 -1.61
#